data_AF-A0AAN6TM91-F1
#
_entry.id   AF-A0AAN6TM91-F1
#
_cell.length_a   1.000
_cell.length_b   1.000
_cell.length_c   1.000
_cell.angle_alpha   90.00
_cell.angle_beta   90.00
_cell.angle_gamma   90.00
#
_symmetry.space_group_name_H-M   'P 1'
#
loop_
_entity.id
_entity.type
_entity.pdbx_description
1 polymer ?
#
loop_
_entity_poly.entity_id
_entity_poly.type
_entity_poly.pdbx_seq_one_letter_code
_entity_poly.pdbx_strand_id
1 'polypeptide(L)'
;MAQQRERHPPTSRSKPPPPGEEEAGAVLKLGEFEDVDTLTLSEASLVINALMAKRRKDRKDRNETDVLKKTLDYLDAFARFKQKENVEAVERLLSAHAKQLTKFERAQIGKFLSLVPGPHPRFGL
;
A
#
# COMPACT_ATOMS: atom_id res chain seq x y z
N MET A 1 -45.42 -45.34 1.70
CA MET A 1 -44.19 -44.86 2.35
C MET A 1 -43.29 -44.26 1.29
N ALA A 2 -43.21 -42.93 1.18
CA ALA A 2 -42.34 -42.25 0.22
C ALA A 2 -41.19 -41.58 1.00
N GLN A 3 -39.95 -42.01 0.75
CA GLN A 3 -38.76 -41.44 1.37
C GLN A 3 -38.45 -40.07 0.76
N GLN A 4 -38.43 -39.06 1.62
CA GLN A 4 -38.08 -37.69 1.29
C GLN A 4 -36.55 -37.59 1.17
N ARG A 5 -36.05 -37.28 -0.03
CA ARG A 5 -34.61 -37.08 -0.28
C ARG A 5 -34.18 -35.75 0.35
N GLU A 6 -33.35 -35.82 1.40
CA GLU A 6 -32.73 -34.64 1.99
C GLU A 6 -31.80 -33.95 0.97
N ARG A 7 -31.99 -32.65 0.78
CA ARG A 7 -31.12 -31.81 -0.06
C ARG A 7 -30.02 -31.23 0.83
N HIS A 8 -28.79 -31.66 0.63
CA HIS A 8 -27.64 -31.08 1.32
C HIS A 8 -27.47 -29.59 0.97
N PRO A 9 -27.04 -28.76 1.92
CA PRO A 9 -26.76 -27.35 1.66
C PRO A 9 -25.64 -27.22 0.61
N PRO A 10 -25.77 -26.31 -0.37
CA PRO A 10 -24.76 -26.15 -1.40
C PRO A 10 -23.44 -25.71 -0.76
N THR A 11 -22.40 -26.54 -0.88
CA THR A 11 -21.02 -26.24 -0.43
C THR A 11 -20.24 -25.38 -1.44
N SER A 12 -20.95 -24.69 -2.34
CA SER A 12 -20.32 -23.92 -3.41
C SER A 12 -19.79 -22.60 -2.84
N ARG A 13 -18.46 -22.50 -2.75
CA ARG A 13 -17.78 -21.23 -2.55
C ARG A 13 -18.03 -20.36 -3.79
N SER A 14 -18.56 -19.15 -3.60
CA SER A 14 -18.73 -18.17 -4.67
C SER A 14 -17.42 -18.01 -5.44
N LYS A 15 -17.50 -18.07 -6.77
CA LYS A 15 -16.35 -17.85 -7.64
C LYS A 15 -15.77 -16.46 -7.29
N PRO A 16 -14.43 -16.33 -7.12
CA PRO A 16 -13.85 -15.02 -6.93
C PRO A 16 -14.29 -14.09 -8.08
N PRO A 17 -14.57 -12.81 -7.80
CA PRO A 17 -14.91 -11.86 -8.85
C PRO A 17 -13.83 -11.88 -9.94
N PRO A 18 -14.21 -11.68 -11.22
CA PRO A 18 -13.27 -11.67 -12.31
C PRO A 18 -12.19 -10.60 -12.06
N PRO A 19 -10.89 -10.94 -12.10
CA PRO A 19 -9.81 -9.96 -11.92
C PRO A 19 -9.86 -8.89 -13.01
N GLY A 20 -9.67 -7.63 -12.66
CA GLY A 20 -9.46 -6.53 -13.63
C GLY A 20 -10.62 -5.56 -13.82
N GLU A 21 -11.70 -5.67 -13.04
CA GLU A 21 -12.76 -4.64 -12.99
C GLU A 21 -12.44 -3.52 -11.95
N GLU A 22 -11.26 -3.57 -11.32
CA GLU A 22 -10.84 -2.57 -10.34
C GLU A 22 -10.46 -1.23 -11.02
N GLU A 23 -11.16 -0.16 -10.67
CA GLU A 23 -10.99 1.18 -11.22
C GLU A 23 -10.78 2.21 -10.09
N ALA A 24 -9.63 2.90 -10.10
CA ALA A 24 -9.36 4.06 -9.25
C ALA A 24 -9.76 5.37 -9.95
N GLY A 25 -11.04 5.48 -10.31
CA GLY A 25 -11.62 6.66 -10.96
C GLY A 25 -12.18 7.70 -9.96
N ALA A 26 -13.04 8.60 -10.45
CA ALA A 26 -13.77 9.54 -9.58
C ALA A 26 -14.70 8.83 -8.58
N VAL A 27 -15.19 7.64 -8.96
CA VAL A 27 -15.84 6.69 -8.07
C VAL A 27 -14.89 5.52 -7.92
N LEU A 28 -14.49 5.24 -6.68
CA LEU A 28 -13.57 4.15 -6.38
C LEU A 28 -14.29 2.81 -6.54
N LYS A 29 -13.73 1.92 -7.36
CA LYS A 29 -14.12 0.51 -7.46
C LYS A 29 -12.88 -0.33 -7.22
N LEU A 30 -12.59 -0.63 -5.96
CA LEU A 30 -11.33 -1.29 -5.61
C LEU A 30 -11.44 -2.82 -5.54
N GLY A 31 -12.64 -3.38 -5.73
CA GLY A 31 -12.86 -4.82 -5.73
C GLY A 31 -12.41 -5.45 -4.41
N GLU A 32 -11.48 -6.40 -4.47
CA GLU A 32 -10.91 -7.03 -3.27
C GLU A 32 -10.05 -6.09 -2.40
N PHE A 33 -9.69 -4.90 -2.91
CA PHE A 33 -8.92 -3.88 -2.20
C PHE A 33 -9.80 -2.81 -1.54
N GLU A 34 -11.12 -2.95 -1.57
CA GLU A 34 -12.03 -2.06 -0.84
C GLU A 34 -11.85 -2.22 0.68
N ASP A 35 -11.77 -1.10 1.40
CA ASP A 35 -11.49 -1.01 2.84
C ASP A 35 -10.18 -1.66 3.35
N VAL A 36 -9.31 -2.13 2.44
CA VAL A 36 -8.01 -2.70 2.79
C VAL A 36 -7.04 -1.61 3.26
N ASP A 37 -6.20 -1.96 4.23
CA ASP A 37 -5.15 -1.05 4.70
C ASP A 37 -4.15 -0.76 3.59
N THR A 38 -3.84 0.52 3.43
CA THR A 38 -2.95 1.03 2.39
C THR A 38 -1.67 1.55 3.02
N LEU A 39 -0.59 1.52 2.25
CA LEU A 39 0.68 2.12 2.64
C LEU A 39 0.97 3.30 1.72
N THR A 40 1.34 4.43 2.31
CA THR A 40 2.01 5.52 1.62
C THR A 40 3.41 5.08 1.18
N LEU A 41 4.01 5.80 0.23
CA LEU A 41 5.39 5.54 -0.21
C LEU A 41 6.40 5.61 0.96
N SER A 42 6.16 6.51 1.92
CA SER A 42 7.05 6.69 3.06
C SER A 42 6.94 5.51 4.05
N GLU A 43 5.73 5.02 4.31
CA GLU A 43 5.52 3.81 5.13
C GLU A 43 6.09 2.57 4.44
N ALA A 44 5.83 2.39 3.15
CA ALA A 44 6.37 1.29 2.37
C ALA A 44 7.91 1.26 2.40
N SER A 45 8.55 2.42 2.30
CA SER A 45 10.01 2.55 2.42
C SER A 45 10.52 2.06 3.78
N LEU A 46 9.90 2.50 4.89
CA LEU A 46 10.28 2.06 6.23
C LEU A 46 10.11 0.55 6.43
N VAL A 47 8.97 0.00 6.00
CA VAL A 47 8.64 -1.42 6.16
C VAL A 47 9.62 -2.30 5.37
N ILE A 48 9.88 -1.96 4.11
CA ILE A 48 10.78 -2.74 3.26
C ILE A 48 12.22 -2.68 3.78
N ASN A 49 12.70 -1.49 4.17
CA ASN A 49 14.04 -1.33 4.74
C ASN A 49 14.21 -2.12 6.05
N ALA A 50 13.22 -2.07 6.95
CA ALA A 50 13.23 -2.85 8.18
C ALA A 50 13.23 -4.37 7.91
N LEU A 51 12.42 -4.83 6.94
CA LEU A 51 12.38 -6.23 6.52
C LEU A 51 13.72 -6.70 5.96
N MET A 52 14.38 -5.87 5.14
CA MET A 52 15.71 -6.17 4.58
C MET A 52 16.78 -6.24 5.68
N ALA A 53 16.78 -5.29 6.61
CA ALA A 53 17.70 -5.30 7.76
C ALA A 53 17.53 -6.58 8.60
N LYS A 54 16.29 -7.00 8.85
CA LYS A 54 15.98 -8.25 9.54
C LYS A 54 16.51 -9.47 8.79
N ARG A 55 16.28 -9.55 7.46
CA ARG A 55 16.78 -10.66 6.63
C ARG A 55 18.30 -10.78 6.63
N ARG A 56 19.01 -9.64 6.57
CA ARG A 56 20.47 -9.59 6.67
C ARG A 56 20.95 -10.13 8.01
N LYS A 57 20.29 -9.74 9.11
CA LYS A 57 20.59 -10.26 10.46
C LYS A 57 20.36 -11.77 10.57
N ASP A 58 19.27 -12.26 9.97
CA ASP A 58 18.90 -13.68 10.00
C ASP A 58 19.75 -14.55 9.04
N ARG A 59 20.75 -13.96 8.36
CA ARG A 59 21.56 -14.59 7.28
C ARG A 59 20.73 -15.34 6.24
N LYS A 60 19.47 -14.90 6.06
CA LYS A 60 18.57 -15.48 5.06
C LYS A 60 18.77 -14.70 3.78
N ASP A 61 19.91 -14.95 3.15
CA ASP A 61 20.22 -14.38 1.85
C ASP A 61 19.20 -14.92 0.86
N ARG A 62 18.36 -14.03 0.35
CA ARG A 62 17.39 -14.37 -0.69
C ARG A 62 17.58 -13.38 -1.81
N ASN A 63 17.68 -13.93 -3.02
CA ASN A 63 17.78 -13.21 -4.29
C ASN A 63 16.95 -11.94 -4.26
N GLU A 64 17.63 -10.79 -4.22
CA GLU A 64 17.03 -9.51 -4.54
C GLU A 64 16.53 -9.60 -5.98
N THR A 65 15.21 -9.66 -6.15
CA THR A 65 14.60 -9.66 -7.48
C THR A 65 14.77 -8.29 -8.12
N ASP A 66 14.87 -8.23 -9.44
CA ASP A 66 14.97 -6.96 -10.15
C ASP A 66 13.77 -6.03 -9.87
N VAL A 67 12.60 -6.62 -9.61
CA VAL A 67 11.41 -5.89 -9.17
C VAL A 67 11.64 -5.22 -7.82
N LEU A 68 12.19 -5.94 -6.83
CA LEU A 68 12.47 -5.37 -5.52
C LEU A 68 13.48 -4.23 -5.60
N LYS A 69 14.53 -4.37 -6.41
CA LYS A 69 15.52 -3.31 -6.64
C LYS A 69 14.88 -2.05 -7.21
N LYS A 70 14.10 -2.19 -8.28
CA LYS A 70 13.35 -1.07 -8.88
C LYS A 70 12.37 -0.43 -7.89
N THR A 71 11.71 -1.22 -7.05
CA THR A 71 10.83 -0.70 -5.99
C THR A 71 11.61 0.10 -4.96
N LEU A 72 12.79 -0.37 -4.53
CA LEU A 72 13.65 0.39 -3.62
C LEU A 72 14.12 1.71 -4.23
N ASP A 73 14.58 1.69 -5.47
CA ASP A 73 15.01 2.91 -6.18
C ASP A 73 13.85 3.92 -6.30
N TYR A 74 12.65 3.44 -6.62
CA TYR A 74 11.45 4.27 -6.66
C TYR A 74 11.10 4.85 -5.29
N LEU A 75 11.13 4.04 -4.24
CA LEU A 75 10.85 4.51 -2.88
C LEU A 75 11.91 5.48 -2.39
N ASP A 76 13.18 5.29 -2.74
CA ASP A 76 14.24 6.20 -2.35
C ASP A 76 14.10 7.58 -3.00
N ALA A 77 13.66 7.61 -4.26
CA ALA A 77 13.43 8.83 -5.02
C ALA A 77 12.15 9.58 -4.62
N PHE A 78 11.06 8.86 -4.34
CA PHE A 78 9.72 9.45 -4.19
C PHE A 78 9.17 9.45 -2.76
N ALA A 79 9.81 8.75 -1.80
CA ALA A 79 9.44 8.86 -0.40
C ALA A 79 10.00 10.16 0.20
N ARG A 80 9.09 11.09 0.54
CA ARG A 80 9.43 12.38 1.13
C ARG A 80 9.93 12.26 2.58
N PHE A 81 9.38 11.32 3.34
CA PHE A 81 9.70 11.15 4.75
C PHE A 81 10.38 9.79 4.96
N LYS A 82 11.67 9.81 5.33
CA LYS A 82 12.46 8.60 5.57
C LYS A 82 12.69 8.32 7.06
N GLN A 83 12.43 9.32 7.91
CA GLN A 83 12.50 9.19 9.36
C GLN A 83 11.14 8.74 9.92
N LYS A 84 11.17 7.78 10.83
CA LYS A 84 9.97 7.15 11.40
C LYS A 84 9.04 8.16 12.05
N GLU A 85 9.61 9.12 12.78
CA GLU A 85 8.88 10.15 13.51
C GLU A 85 8.09 11.06 12.56
N ASN A 86 8.69 11.40 11.42
CA ASN A 86 8.04 12.22 10.40
C ASN A 86 6.92 11.46 9.69
N VAL A 87 7.10 10.16 9.44
CA VAL A 87 6.07 9.30 8.86
C VAL A 87 4.88 9.19 9.81
N GLU A 88 5.11 8.89 11.08
CA GLU A 88 4.05 8.81 12.10
C GLU A 88 3.30 10.14 12.26
N ALA A 89 4.01 11.27 12.22
CA ALA A 89 3.38 12.59 12.32
C ALA A 89 2.41 12.85 11.15
N VAL A 90 2.81 12.48 9.93
CA VAL A 90 1.98 12.60 8.72
C VAL A 90 0.81 11.63 8.76
N GLU A 91 1.04 10.38 9.18
CA GLU A 91 -0.02 9.38 9.35
C GLU A 91 -1.09 9.86 10.35
N ARG A 92 -0.68 10.43 11.50
CA ARG A 92 -1.61 11.00 12.49
C ARG A 92 -2.41 12.17 11.91
N LEU A 93 -1.77 13.05 11.13
CA LEU A 93 -2.43 14.18 10.49
C LEU A 93 -3.44 13.74 9.41
N LEU A 94 -3.09 12.75 8.59
CA LEU A 94 -3.99 12.18 7.59
C LEU A 94 -5.14 11.41 8.26
N SER A 95 -4.87 10.72 9.36
CA SER A 95 -5.87 9.98 10.14
C SER A 95 -6.86 10.91 10.85
N ALA A 96 -6.45 12.13 11.22
CA ALA A 96 -7.38 13.13 11.75
C ALA A 96 -8.49 13.51 10.75
N HIS A 97 -8.23 13.34 9.45
CA HIS A 97 -9.18 13.58 8.35
C HIS A 97 -9.84 12.28 7.85
N ALA A 98 -9.74 11.17 8.60
CA ALA A 98 -10.22 9.85 8.18
C ALA A 98 -11.73 9.74 7.95
N LYS A 99 -12.54 10.70 8.45
CA LYS A 99 -14.00 10.74 8.20
C LYS A 99 -14.37 11.20 6.79
N GLN A 100 -13.45 11.86 6.08
CA GLN A 100 -13.70 12.43 4.76
C GLN A 100 -12.93 11.73 3.64
N LEU A 101 -11.98 10.86 3.99
CA LEU A 101 -11.05 10.26 3.04
C LEU A 101 -10.98 8.76 3.24
N THR A 102 -11.22 8.00 2.17
CA THR A 102 -10.98 6.56 2.13
C THR A 102 -9.49 6.24 2.31
N LYS A 103 -9.16 5.01 2.73
CA LYS A 103 -7.75 4.60 2.94
C LYS A 103 -6.93 4.75 1.65
N PHE A 104 -7.53 4.48 0.50
CA PHE A 104 -6.91 4.67 -0.81
C PHE A 104 -6.59 6.14 -1.09
N GLU A 105 -7.55 7.05 -0.89
CA GLU A 105 -7.33 8.49 -1.12
C GLU A 105 -6.25 9.05 -0.18
N ARG A 106 -6.22 8.61 1.08
CA ARG A 106 -5.16 9.01 2.02
C ARG A 106 -3.77 8.61 1.52
N ALA A 107 -3.63 7.37 1.01
CA ALA A 107 -2.38 6.92 0.42
C ALA A 107 -2.00 7.72 -0.83
N GLN A 108 -2.98 8.08 -1.68
CA GLN A 108 -2.74 8.95 -2.83
C GLN A 108 -2.28 10.35 -2.40
N ILE A 109 -2.90 10.97 -1.39
CA ILE A 109 -2.49 12.30 -0.90
C ILE A 109 -1.06 12.27 -0.37
N GLY A 110 -0.68 11.23 0.38
CA GLY A 110 0.70 11.04 0.84
C GLY A 110 1.70 10.98 -0.32
N LYS A 111 1.30 10.41 -1.46
CA LYS A 111 2.08 10.40 -2.70
C LYS A 111 2.10 11.78 -3.41
N PHE A 112 0.99 12.50 -3.49
CA PHE A 112 0.95 13.81 -4.17
C PHE A 112 1.70 14.90 -3.40
N LEU A 113 1.74 14.84 -2.06
CA LEU A 113 2.56 15.74 -1.26
C LEU A 113 4.06 15.57 -1.56
N SER A 114 4.50 14.43 -2.11
CA SER A 114 5.89 14.23 -2.53
C SER A 114 6.20 14.72 -3.96
N LEU A 115 5.18 15.10 -4.76
CA LEU A 115 5.33 15.57 -6.14
C LEU A 115 5.52 17.09 -6.30
N VAL A 116 5.71 17.84 -5.20
CA VAL A 116 6.23 19.20 -5.28
C VAL A 116 7.75 19.12 -5.06
N PRO A 117 8.57 19.04 -6.12
CA PRO A 117 10.00 19.28 -5.98
C PRO A 117 10.16 20.72 -5.52
N GLY A 118 10.51 20.91 -4.25
CA GLY A 118 11.02 22.20 -3.80
C GLY A 118 12.22 22.54 -4.68
N PRO A 119 12.33 23.76 -5.23
CA PRO A 119 13.53 24.16 -5.95
C PRO A 119 14.71 23.98 -5.00
N HIS A 120 15.64 23.08 -5.32
CA HIS A 120 16.92 23.04 -4.64
C HIS A 120 17.57 24.43 -4.83
N PRO A 121 17.79 25.23 -3.77
CA PRO A 121 18.68 26.37 -3.91
C PRO A 121 20.08 25.79 -4.15
N ARG A 122 20.53 25.80 -5.41
CA ARG A 122 21.96 25.77 -5.71
C ARG A 122 22.52 27.07 -5.14
N PHE A 123 23.04 27.01 -3.92
CA PHE A 123 23.85 28.09 -3.37
C PHE A 123 25.05 28.32 -4.30
N GLY A 124 25.31 29.60 -4.54
CA GLY A 124 26.19 30.12 -5.57
C GLY A 124 27.68 29.88 -5.33
N LEU A 125 28.42 30.16 -6.42
CA LEU A 125 29.80 30.63 -6.41
C LEU A 125 29.87 32.03 -5.80
#